data_AF-A0A6A4RT94-F1
#
_entry.id   AF-A0A6A4RT94-F1
#
_cell.length_a   1.000
_cell.length_b   1.000
_cell.length_c   1.000
_cell.angle_alpha   90.00
_cell.angle_beta   90.00
_cell.angle_gamma   90.00
#
_symmetry.space_group_name_H-M   'P 1'
#
loop_
_entity.id
_entity.type
_entity.pdbx_description
1 polymer ?
#
loop_
_entity_poly.entity_id
_entity_poly.type
_entity_poly.pdbx_seq_one_letter_code
_entity_poly.pdbx_strand_id
1 'polypeptide(L)' 'MLAEVPGSSVVVDDMDNSSNAAYGAYFERLYIVRDERVVYQGGRGPEGYRISGLRSWLEQYRDDLETSQTAVLHV' A
#
# COMPACT_ATOMS: atom_id res chain seq x y z
N MET A 1 -9.38 -7.49 21.64
CA MET A 1 -8.06 -7.94 21.13
C MET A 1 -8.18 -7.94 19.61
N LEU A 2 -7.40 -7.10 18.93
CA LEU A 2 -7.33 -7.11 17.47
C LEU A 2 -6.76 -8.47 17.07
N ALA A 3 -7.49 -9.23 16.26
CA ALA A 3 -7.05 -10.55 15.81
C ALA A 3 -5.76 -10.38 15.00
N GLU A 4 -4.66 -10.96 15.48
CA GLU A 4 -3.43 -11.06 14.70
C GLU A 4 -3.74 -11.82 13.41
N VAL A 5 -3.51 -11.19 12.26
CA VAL A 5 -3.54 -11.88 10.97
C VAL A 5 -2.20 -12.60 10.84
N PRO A 6 -2.16 -13.95 10.91
CA PRO A 6 -0.90 -14.67 10.88
C PRO A 6 -0.15 -14.38 9.57
N GLY A 7 1.10 -13.91 9.69
CA GLY A 7 1.98 -13.65 8.55
C GLY A 7 2.14 -12.19 8.11
N SER A 8 1.39 -11.24 8.69
CA SER A 8 1.67 -9.81 8.46
C SER A 8 2.81 -9.33 9.35
N SER A 9 3.81 -8.67 8.78
CA SER A 9 4.87 -8.02 9.58
C SER A 9 4.29 -6.78 10.25
N VAL A 10 4.38 -6.73 11.58
CA VAL A 10 4.07 -5.54 12.36
C VAL A 10 5.37 -5.04 12.97
N VAL A 11 5.70 -3.78 12.69
CA VAL A 11 6.89 -3.11 13.19
C VAL A 11 6.48 -1.83 13.90
N VAL A 12 7.37 -1.31 14.73
CA VAL A 12 7.23 0.00 15.39
C VAL A 12 8.19 0.98 14.73
N ASP A 13 7.75 2.23 14.57
CA ASP A 13 8.64 3.31 14.16
C ASP A 13 9.68 3.57 15.26
N ASP A 14 10.78 4.24 14.90
CA ASP A 14 11.72 4.70 15.92
C ASP A 14 11.13 5.82 16.79
N MET A 15 11.80 6.13 17.90
CA MET A 15 11.35 7.15 18.84
C MET A 15 11.39 8.58 18.24
N ASP A 16 12.14 8.77 17.14
CA ASP A 16 12.21 10.02 16.40
C ASP A 16 11.07 10.16 15.37
N ASN A 17 10.23 9.13 15.23
CA ASN A 17 9.13 9.05 14.27
C ASN A 17 9.61 9.19 12.82
N SER A 18 10.76 8.61 12.48
CA SER A 18 11.41 8.83 11.17
C SER A 18 10.55 8.35 10.00
N SER A 19 9.89 7.20 10.11
CA SER A 19 9.01 6.65 9.06
C SER A 19 7.76 7.50 8.92
N ASN A 20 7.16 7.88 10.05
CA ASN A 20 5.99 8.76 10.08
C ASN A 20 6.28 10.12 9.43
N ALA A 21 7.46 10.70 9.69
CA ALA A 21 7.90 11.96 9.09
C ALA A 21 8.17 11.80 7.59
N ALA A 22 8.90 10.77 7.18
CA ALA A 22 9.27 10.52 5.79
C ALA A 22 8.05 10.28 4.89
N TYR A 23 7.04 9.57 5.39
CA TYR A 23 5.81 9.29 4.65
C TYR A 23 4.68 10.30 4.94
N GLY A 24 4.87 11.25 5.85
CA GLY A 24 3.79 12.15 6.26
C GLY A 24 2.54 11.36 6.69
N ALA A 25 2.74 10.33 7.51
CA ALA A 25 1.74 9.32 7.86
C ALA A 25 1.06 9.59 9.22
N TYR A 26 1.08 10.84 9.68
CA TYR A 26 0.50 11.23 10.96
C TYR A 26 -0.97 10.80 11.04
N PHE A 27 -1.36 10.19 12.16
CA PHE A 27 -2.57 9.36 12.32
C PHE A 27 -2.44 7.98 11.66
N GLU A 28 -3.10 7.79 10.52
CA GLU A 28 -3.13 6.54 9.78
C GLU A 28 -3.05 6.85 8.28
N ARG A 29 -2.31 6.01 7.55
CA ARG A 29 -2.12 6.21 6.12
C ARG A 29 -1.74 4.92 5.41
N LEU A 30 -2.31 4.71 4.24
CA LEU A 30 -2.03 3.56 3.38
C LEU A 30 -1.10 3.97 2.24
N TYR A 31 -0.11 3.13 1.97
CA TYR A 31 0.85 3.31 0.89
C TYR A 31 1.02 2.01 0.11
N ILE A 32 1.34 2.14 -1.18
CA ILE A 32 1.98 1.06 -1.95
C ILE A 32 3.31 1.58 -2.45
N VAL A 33 4.36 0.85 -2.13
CA VAL A 33 5.73 1.12 -2.58
C VAL A 33 6.15 -0.02 -3.50
N ARG A 34 6.60 0.31 -4.71
CA ARG A 34 7.08 -0.65 -5.71
C ARG A 34 8.27 -0.04 -6.42
N ASP A 35 9.34 -0.81 -6.62
CA ASP A 35 10.58 -0.36 -7.27
C ASP A 35 11.08 0.97 -6.69
N GLU A 36 11.14 1.04 -5.36
CA GLU A 36 11.60 2.21 -4.58
C GLU A 36 10.75 3.48 -4.79
N ARG A 37 9.55 3.36 -5.36
CA ARG A 37 8.64 4.47 -5.64
C ARG A 37 7.30 4.29 -4.94
N VAL A 38 6.75 5.39 -4.43
CA VAL A 38 5.36 5.44 -3.97
C VAL A 38 4.44 5.45 -5.19
N VAL A 39 3.69 4.37 -5.39
CA VAL A 39 2.76 4.18 -6.52
C VAL A 39 1.30 4.36 -6.11
N TYR A 40 1.03 4.34 -4.80
CA TYR A 40 -0.26 4.71 -4.22
C TYR A 40 -0.02 5.42 -2.89
N GLN A 41 -0.71 6.54 -2.69
CA GLN A 41 -0.73 7.29 -1.44
C GLN A 41 -2.19 7.53 -1.04
N GLY A 42 -2.58 6.99 0.10
CA GLY A 42 -3.89 7.21 0.69
C GLY A 42 -4.10 8.67 1.14
N GLY A 43 -5.36 9.00 1.37
CA GLY A 43 -5.76 10.27 1.98
C GLY A 43 -5.16 10.42 3.39
N ARG A 44 -5.06 11.66 3.87
CA ARG A 44 -4.66 11.93 5.26
C ARG A 44 -5.80 11.52 6.19
N GLY A 45 -5.48 10.84 7.30
CA GLY A 45 -6.46 10.52 8.34
C GLY A 45 -7.05 11.76 9.04
N PRO A 46 -8.12 11.60 9.85
CA PRO A 46 -8.79 10.35 10.21
C PRO A 46 -9.84 9.87 9.20
N GLU A 47 -10.39 10.74 8.33
CA GLU A 47 -11.40 10.31 7.35
C GLU A 47 -10.80 9.71 6.05
N GLY A 48 -9.48 9.83 5.89
CA GLY A 48 -8.74 9.39 4.71
C GLY A 48 -8.41 7.90 4.68
N TYR A 49 -8.68 7.14 5.75
CA TYR A 49 -8.50 5.69 5.77
C TYR A 49 -9.55 4.99 4.91
N ARG A 50 -9.26 4.88 3.61
CA ARG A 50 -10.16 4.30 2.62
C ARG A 50 -9.50 3.11 1.93
N ILE A 51 -9.78 1.92 2.46
CA ILE A 51 -9.31 0.64 1.89
C ILE A 51 -9.79 0.46 0.44
N SER A 52 -10.94 1.04 0.06
CA SER A 52 -11.46 0.92 -1.30
C SER A 52 -10.50 1.43 -2.37
N GLY A 53 -9.83 2.56 -2.15
CA GLY A 53 -8.86 3.09 -3.11
C GLY A 53 -7.63 2.18 -3.26
N LEU A 54 -7.14 1.64 -2.15
CA LEU A 54 -6.06 0.66 -2.13
C LEU A 54 -6.45 -0.60 -2.91
N ARG A 55 -7.66 -1.12 -2.65
CA ARG A 55 -8.20 -2.31 -3.32
C ARG A 55 -8.31 -2.11 -4.83
N SER A 56 -8.90 -1.00 -5.27
CA SER A 56 -9.03 -0.71 -6.70
C SER A 56 -7.68 -0.58 -7.40
N TRP A 57 -6.68 0.02 -6.73
CA TRP A 57 -5.32 0.05 -7.27
C TRP A 57 -4.73 -1.36 -7.41
N LEU A 58 -4.88 -2.21 -6.40
CA LEU A 58 -4.37 -3.59 -6.43
C LEU A 58 -5.06 -4.46 -7.48
N GLU A 59 -6.37 -4.29 -7.65
CA GLU A 59 -7.15 -4.97 -8.70
C GLU A 59 -6.65 -4.56 -10.08
N GLN A 60 -6.51 -3.26 -10.35
CA GLN A 60 -5.96 -2.78 -11.63
C GLN A 60 -4.54 -3.32 -11.88
N TYR A 61 -3.67 -3.29 -10.86
CA TYR A 61 -2.31 -3.80 -10.99
C TYR A 61 -2.26 -5.29 -11.36
N ARG A 62 -3.13 -6.11 -10.76
CA ARG A 62 -3.24 -7.54 -11.12
C ARG A 62 -3.68 -7.70 -12.57
N ASP A 63 -4.71 -6.97 -12.99
CA ASP A 63 -5.28 -7.09 -14.33
C ASP A 63 -4.26 -6.65 -15.41
N ASP A 64 -3.44 -5.63 -15.12
CA ASP A 64 -2.33 -5.17 -15.98
C ASP A 64 -1.23 -6.25 -16.12
N LEU A 65 -0.92 -6.97 -15.04
CA LEU A 65 0.05 -8.08 -15.07
C LEU A 65 -0.44 -9.25 -15.93
N GLU A 66 -1.71 -9.63 -15.82
CA GLU A 66 -2.32 -10.72 -16.60
C GLU A 66 -2.38 -10.37 -18.10
N THR A 67 -2.71 -9.12 -18.42
CA THR A 67 -2.71 -8.60 -19.79
C THR A 67 -1.31 -8.63 -20.38
N SER A 68 -0.30 -8.21 -19.61
CA SER A 68 1.10 -8.20 -20.04
C SER A 68 1.64 -9.61 -20.31
N GLN A 69 1.25 -10.60 -19.51
CA GLN A 69 1.63 -12.01 -19.73
C GLN A 69 0.96 -12.61 -20.97
N THR A 70 -0.30 -12.26 -21.22
CA THR A 70 -1.05 -12.74 -22.39
C THR A 70 -0.50 -12.18 -23.70
N ALA A 71 -0.08 -10.90 -23.71
CA ALA A 71 0.53 -10.27 -24.89
C ALA A 71 1.86 -10.92 -25.29
N VAL A 72 2.67 -11.37 -24.32
CA VAL A 72 3.97 -12.03 -24.56
C VAL A 72 3.77 -13.46 -25.10
N LEU A 73 2.67 -14.13 -24.79
CA LEU A 73 2.34 -15.46 -25.32
C LEU A 73 1.86 -15.45 -26.78
N HIS A 74 1.48 -14.29 -27.30
CA HIS A 74 0.88 -14.14 -28.64
C HIS A 74 1.86 -13.62 -29.73
N VAL A 75 3.17 -13.58 -29.45
CA VAL A 75 4.22 -13.18 -30.41
C VAL A 75 5.04 -14.37 -30.88
#